data_AF-A0A0V1N379-F1
#
_entry.id   AF-A0A0V1N379-F1
#
_cell.length_a   1.000
_cell.length_b   1.000
_cell.length_c   1.000
_cell.angle_alpha   90.00
_cell.angle_beta   90.00
_cell.angle_gamma   90.00
#
_symmetry.space_group_name_H-M   'P 1'
#
loop_
_entity.id
_entity.type
_entity.pdbx_description
1 polymer ?
#
loop_
_entity_poly.entity_id
_entity_poly.type
_entity_poly.pdbx_seq_one_letter_code
_entity_poly.pdbx_strand_id
1 'polypeptide(L)'
;MKQFMTSLHVLPILVTLLLLYRPLQCNEESNSLGGNRRLAIELLSHKPCRKGRWDERIRFPSSRIAELVPDPKKEFGCYKIRGEVEVFKEIQGEIQIYVRSQLGTRGAPEKCSNFDPRTKCGGTGSCIYCGLCNKSPGMNELFSLQVDGERFDCDKGIDKGTYNSIEWHFCTPTLDEFLENADIDPDFWSKHGNKGQIIFQTIQIYNVSLNTLPPAKLQKVLNSGDGMIACHKLVVNYLQDG
;
A
#
# COMPACT_ATOMS: atom_id res chain seq x y z
N MET A 1 70.15 -25.31 -49.48
CA MET A 1 71.14 -25.80 -48.50
C MET A 1 70.39 -26.11 -47.21
N LYS A 2 70.50 -27.36 -46.72
CA LYS A 2 70.30 -27.81 -45.32
C LYS A 2 68.86 -27.76 -44.77
N GLN A 3 68.22 -28.93 -44.58
CA GLN A 3 68.24 -29.78 -43.36
C GLN A 3 67.23 -29.26 -42.31
N PHE A 4 66.47 -30.02 -41.52
CA PHE A 4 66.60 -31.38 -41.01
C PHE A 4 65.18 -31.86 -40.57
N MET A 5 64.90 -33.15 -40.75
CA MET A 5 63.90 -33.88 -39.95
C MET A 5 64.38 -33.97 -38.50
N THR A 6 63.49 -33.87 -37.51
CA THR A 6 63.50 -34.79 -36.36
C THR A 6 62.13 -34.85 -35.68
N SER A 7 61.65 -36.08 -35.58
CA SER A 7 60.55 -36.54 -34.73
C SER A 7 60.99 -36.51 -33.26
N LEU A 8 60.09 -36.13 -32.35
CA LEU A 8 60.12 -36.65 -30.98
C LEU A 8 58.68 -36.75 -30.43
N HIS A 9 58.31 -37.97 -30.07
CA HIS A 9 57.07 -38.33 -29.38
C HIS A 9 57.03 -37.77 -27.96
N VAL A 10 55.95 -37.08 -27.59
CA VAL A 10 55.40 -37.11 -26.23
C VAL A 10 53.86 -36.93 -26.31
N LEU A 11 53.12 -37.96 -25.94
CA LEU A 11 51.72 -37.92 -25.47
C LEU A 11 51.73 -38.68 -24.12
N PRO A 12 50.79 -38.49 -23.19
CA PRO A 12 49.71 -37.49 -23.04
C PRO A 12 49.85 -36.81 -21.64
N ILE A 13 48.76 -36.30 -21.06
CA ILE A 13 48.63 -35.69 -19.70
C ILE A 13 48.71 -34.16 -19.70
N LEU A 14 47.62 -33.51 -20.09
CA LEU A 14 46.84 -32.65 -19.18
C LEU A 14 45.52 -32.26 -19.86
N VAL A 15 44.60 -33.22 -19.91
CA VAL A 15 43.18 -32.83 -19.79
C VAL A 15 43.08 -32.12 -18.44
N THR A 16 42.35 -31.00 -18.39
CA THR A 16 42.03 -30.15 -17.23
C THR A 16 42.81 -28.83 -17.12
N LEU A 17 42.66 -27.94 -18.12
CA LEU A 17 42.85 -26.49 -17.91
C LEU A 17 41.92 -25.66 -18.81
N LEU A 18 40.62 -26.02 -18.84
CA LEU A 18 39.56 -25.29 -19.55
C LEU A 18 38.45 -24.81 -18.58
N LEU A 19 38.80 -24.45 -17.34
CA LEU A 19 37.83 -23.96 -16.34
C LEU A 19 38.33 -22.76 -15.51
N LEU A 20 39.07 -21.82 -16.10
CA LEU A 20 39.41 -20.56 -15.41
C LEU A 20 39.31 -19.30 -16.29
N TYR A 21 38.40 -19.30 -17.27
CA TYR A 21 37.84 -18.05 -17.80
C TYR A 21 36.40 -17.94 -17.31
N ARG A 22 36.22 -17.63 -16.02
CA ARG A 22 34.98 -16.98 -15.57
C ARG A 22 35.07 -15.54 -16.06
N PRO A 23 34.12 -15.03 -16.86
CA PRO A 23 34.04 -13.59 -17.07
C PRO A 23 33.94 -12.94 -15.69
N LEU A 24 34.66 -11.84 -15.47
CA LEU A 24 34.42 -10.96 -14.34
C LEU A 24 32.93 -10.59 -14.38
N GLN A 25 32.13 -11.27 -13.56
CA GLN A 25 30.85 -10.75 -13.14
C GLN A 25 31.19 -9.47 -12.38
N CYS A 26 30.93 -8.33 -13.02
CA CYS A 26 30.64 -7.12 -12.30
C CYS A 26 29.49 -7.48 -11.35
N ASN A 27 29.82 -7.80 -10.11
CA ASN A 27 28.90 -7.58 -9.01
C ASN A 27 28.74 -6.07 -8.96
N GLU A 28 27.75 -5.55 -9.69
CA GLU A 28 27.03 -4.41 -9.16
C GLU A 28 26.52 -4.87 -7.80
N GLU A 29 27.19 -4.45 -6.74
CA GLU A 29 26.50 -4.22 -5.48
C GLU A 29 25.40 -3.22 -5.81
N SER A 30 24.23 -3.75 -6.18
CA SER A 30 23.01 -2.99 -6.06
C SER A 30 22.89 -2.69 -4.57
N ASN A 31 23.40 -1.55 -4.15
CA ASN A 31 22.80 -0.81 -3.05
C ASN A 31 21.37 -0.51 -3.52
N SER A 32 20.49 -1.51 -3.43
CA SER A 32 19.07 -1.38 -3.67
C SER A 32 18.56 -0.50 -2.54
N LEU A 33 18.62 0.81 -2.77
CA LEU A 33 18.02 1.81 -1.90
C LEU A 33 16.50 1.65 -1.79
N GLY A 34 15.88 0.71 -2.52
CA GLY A 34 14.53 0.22 -2.31
C GLY A 34 14.55 -1.28 -2.00
N GLY A 35 14.14 -1.66 -0.79
CA GLY A 35 13.84 -3.04 -0.45
C GLY A 35 12.34 -3.30 -0.53
N ASN A 36 11.94 -4.58 -0.53
CA ASN A 36 10.56 -5.04 -0.30
C ASN A 36 9.96 -4.61 1.05
N ARG A 37 10.65 -3.76 1.82
CA ARG A 37 10.23 -3.29 3.13
C ARG A 37 9.31 -2.07 2.97
N ARG A 38 8.19 -2.09 3.69
CA ARG A 38 7.25 -0.97 3.78
C ARG A 38 7.85 0.23 4.51
N LEU A 39 7.40 1.43 4.16
CA LEU A 39 7.83 2.67 4.80
C LEU A 39 7.29 2.79 6.23
N ALA A 40 8.10 3.32 7.14
CA ALA A 40 7.60 3.71 8.45
C ALA A 40 6.81 5.02 8.32
N ILE A 41 5.90 5.27 9.25
CA ILE A 41 5.20 6.55 9.34
C ILE A 41 5.32 7.16 10.72
N GLU A 42 5.47 8.48 10.72
CA GLU A 42 5.14 9.33 11.86
C GLU A 42 3.74 9.90 11.63
N LEU A 43 2.80 9.60 12.53
CA LEU A 43 1.46 10.16 12.47
C LEU A 43 1.49 11.61 12.95
N LEU A 44 1.13 12.54 12.06
CA LEU A 44 0.96 13.95 12.41
C LEU A 44 -0.47 14.24 12.91
N SER A 45 -1.48 13.67 12.25
CA SER A 45 -2.88 13.71 12.72
C SER A 45 -3.78 12.73 11.96
N HIS A 46 -4.88 12.32 12.58
CA HIS A 46 -6.02 11.76 11.85
C HIS A 46 -7.35 12.26 12.40
N LYS A 47 -8.35 12.33 11.54
CA LYS A 47 -9.69 12.77 11.92
C LYS A 47 -10.76 12.33 10.92
N PRO A 48 -12.01 12.16 11.37
CA PRO A 48 -13.13 12.01 10.45
C PRO A 48 -13.23 13.25 9.56
N CYS A 49 -13.65 13.06 8.32
CA CYS A 49 -13.94 14.16 7.42
C CYS A 49 -15.11 14.97 7.95
N ARG A 50 -15.14 16.28 7.64
CA ARG A 50 -16.32 17.10 7.92
C ARG A 50 -17.50 16.52 7.14
N LYS A 51 -18.55 16.08 7.82
CA LYS A 51 -19.77 15.54 7.20
C LYS A 51 -20.28 16.49 6.10
N GLY A 52 -20.43 15.95 4.90
CA GLY A 52 -21.04 16.60 3.75
C GLY A 52 -22.44 16.04 3.49
N ARG A 53 -22.81 15.85 2.21
CA ARG A 53 -24.14 15.38 1.80
C ARG A 53 -24.29 13.86 1.77
N TRP A 54 -23.27 13.11 2.17
CA TRP A 54 -23.29 11.65 2.12
C TRP A 54 -23.96 11.04 3.35
N ASP A 55 -24.40 9.79 3.20
CA ASP A 55 -25.10 9.02 4.23
C ASP A 55 -24.10 8.44 5.23
N GLU A 56 -23.56 9.27 6.12
CA GLU A 56 -22.61 8.82 7.15
C GLU A 56 -23.24 7.73 8.05
N ARG A 57 -22.67 6.52 7.98
CA ARG A 57 -23.12 5.34 8.75
C ARG A 57 -22.13 4.93 9.83
N ILE A 58 -20.84 5.12 9.61
CA ILE A 58 -19.79 4.79 10.58
C ILE A 58 -18.77 5.93 10.67
N ARG A 59 -18.32 6.22 11.90
CA ARG A 59 -17.33 7.25 12.17
C ARG A 59 -16.25 6.73 13.12
N PHE A 60 -15.01 6.82 12.64
CA PHE A 60 -13.82 6.54 13.42
C PHE A 60 -13.39 7.76 14.25
N PRO A 61 -12.77 7.53 15.41
CA PRO A 61 -12.29 8.59 16.29
C PRO A 61 -11.12 9.40 15.71
N SER A 62 -10.94 10.61 16.20
CA SER A 62 -9.79 11.46 15.84
C SER A 62 -8.56 11.16 16.71
N SER A 63 -7.40 11.67 16.28
CA SER A 63 -6.13 11.54 17.01
C SER A 63 -6.11 12.15 18.40
N ARG A 64 -7.16 12.88 18.80
CA ARG A 64 -7.32 13.41 20.16
C ARG A 64 -7.65 12.33 21.19
N ILE A 65 -8.24 11.22 20.77
CA ILE A 65 -8.81 10.19 21.66
C ILE A 65 -8.45 8.77 21.25
N ALA A 66 -7.87 8.60 20.06
CA ALA A 66 -7.48 7.31 19.51
C ALA A 66 -6.11 7.48 18.86
N GLU A 67 -5.15 6.64 19.22
CA GLU A 67 -3.83 6.64 18.62
C GLU A 67 -3.77 5.67 17.44
N LEU A 68 -2.87 5.97 16.50
CA LEU A 68 -2.47 5.00 15.50
C LEU A 68 -1.37 4.13 16.09
N VAL A 69 -1.60 2.82 16.12
CA VAL A 69 -0.63 1.86 16.70
C VAL A 69 -0.13 0.90 15.62
N PRO A 70 1.14 0.45 15.67
CA PRO A 70 1.61 -0.63 14.83
C PRO A 70 0.75 -1.89 15.03
N ASP A 71 0.52 -2.65 13.96
CA ASP A 71 -0.18 -3.94 14.04
C ASP A 71 0.83 -5.08 14.28
N PRO A 72 0.93 -5.63 15.50
CA PRO A 72 1.94 -6.64 15.82
C PRO A 72 1.67 -8.00 15.15
N LYS A 73 0.48 -8.19 14.56
CA LYS A 73 0.13 -9.42 13.83
C LYS A 73 0.49 -9.35 12.35
N LYS A 74 1.01 -8.21 11.89
CA LYS A 74 1.33 -7.93 10.48
C LYS A 74 2.81 -7.59 10.32
N GLU A 75 3.25 -7.50 9.06
CA GLU A 75 4.59 -7.05 8.72
C GLU A 75 4.83 -5.59 9.12
N PHE A 76 6.11 -5.19 9.16
CA PHE A 76 6.51 -3.81 9.39
C PHE A 76 5.79 -2.85 8.42
N GLY A 77 5.43 -1.66 8.89
CA GLY A 77 4.69 -0.66 8.09
C GLY A 77 3.17 -0.88 8.06
N CYS A 78 2.64 -1.84 8.82
CA CYS A 78 1.22 -2.01 9.04
C CYS A 78 0.78 -1.43 10.40
N TYR A 79 -0.36 -0.76 10.39
CA TYR A 79 -0.90 -0.01 11.52
C TYR A 79 -2.39 -0.25 11.67
N LYS A 80 -2.92 0.08 12.85
CA LYS A 80 -4.35 0.10 13.12
C LYS A 80 -4.78 1.32 13.92
N ILE A 81 -5.98 1.79 13.64
CA ILE A 81 -6.69 2.80 14.44
C ILE A 81 -7.68 2.07 15.34
N ARG A 82 -7.54 2.28 16.65
CA ARG A 82 -8.42 1.74 17.69
C ARG A 82 -9.04 2.87 18.49
N GLY A 83 -10.30 2.71 18.88
CA GLY A 83 -10.99 3.59 19.82
C GLY A 83 -12.49 3.40 19.69
N GLU A 84 -13.25 4.29 20.34
CA GLU A 84 -14.70 4.25 20.27
C GLU A 84 -15.19 4.65 18.87
N VAL A 85 -15.76 3.68 18.15
CA VAL A 85 -16.33 3.82 16.81
C VAL A 85 -17.84 3.93 16.91
N GLU A 86 -18.39 4.96 16.29
CA GLU A 86 -19.83 5.23 16.29
C GLU A 86 -20.45 4.74 14.98
N VAL A 87 -21.46 3.88 15.08
CA VAL A 87 -22.25 3.36 13.96
C VAL A 87 -23.66 3.94 14.05
N PHE A 88 -23.96 4.92 13.21
CA PHE A 88 -25.22 5.65 13.19
C PHE A 88 -26.37 4.89 12.54
N LYS A 89 -26.02 4.00 11.60
CA LYS A 89 -26.95 3.18 10.82
C LYS A 89 -26.29 1.85 10.53
N GLU A 90 -27.10 0.82 10.44
CA GLU A 90 -26.68 -0.51 10.09
C GLU A 90 -25.87 -0.53 8.78
N ILE A 91 -24.80 -1.32 8.79
CA ILE A 91 -23.92 -1.59 7.65
C ILE A 91 -24.02 -3.06 7.35
N GLN A 92 -24.58 -3.39 6.19
CA GLN A 92 -24.67 -4.74 5.65
C GLN A 92 -24.21 -4.76 4.19
N GLY A 93 -23.78 -5.92 3.74
CA GLY A 93 -23.34 -6.16 2.37
C GLY A 93 -21.96 -5.57 2.07
N GLU A 94 -21.54 -5.75 0.81
CA GLU A 94 -20.19 -5.40 0.35
C GLU A 94 -19.93 -3.90 0.48
N ILE A 95 -18.83 -3.57 1.14
CA ILE A 95 -18.26 -2.23 1.18
C ILE A 95 -16.96 -2.19 0.38
N GLN A 96 -16.65 -1.03 -0.18
CA GLN A 96 -15.38 -0.76 -0.86
C GLN A 96 -14.72 0.47 -0.28
N ILE A 97 -13.40 0.49 -0.28
CA ILE A 97 -12.62 1.65 0.14
C ILE A 97 -12.04 2.33 -1.10
N TYR A 98 -12.13 3.64 -1.18
CA TYR A 98 -11.27 4.44 -2.03
C TYR A 98 -10.29 5.22 -1.15
N VAL A 99 -9.00 5.08 -1.46
CA VAL A 99 -7.95 5.88 -0.84
C VAL A 99 -7.51 6.92 -1.85
N ARG A 100 -7.44 8.17 -1.42
CA ARG A 100 -6.82 9.25 -2.16
C ARG A 100 -5.56 9.68 -1.42
N SER A 101 -4.41 9.34 -1.97
CA SER A 101 -3.09 9.74 -1.44
C SER A 101 -2.57 10.93 -2.24
N GLN A 102 -1.95 11.90 -1.58
CA GLN A 102 -1.36 13.06 -2.24
C GLN A 102 -0.17 13.58 -1.42
N LEU A 103 0.87 14.00 -2.12
CA LEU A 103 2.04 14.62 -1.52
C LEU A 103 1.76 16.11 -1.23
N GLY A 104 1.87 16.50 0.04
CA GLY A 104 1.59 17.86 0.48
C GLY A 104 0.11 18.28 0.34
N THR A 105 -0.18 19.54 0.73
CA THR A 105 -1.56 20.06 0.78
C THR A 105 -2.14 20.41 -0.59
N ARG A 106 -1.27 20.64 -1.59
CA ARG A 106 -1.63 21.08 -2.94
C ARG A 106 -1.23 20.10 -4.05
N GLY A 107 -0.67 18.94 -3.70
CA GLY A 107 -0.31 17.92 -4.67
C GLY A 107 -1.53 17.37 -5.41
N ALA A 108 -1.30 16.93 -6.65
CA ALA A 108 -2.26 16.08 -7.34
C ALA A 108 -2.43 14.75 -6.56
N PRO A 109 -3.59 14.07 -6.69
CA PRO A 109 -3.67 12.69 -6.23
C PRO A 109 -2.58 11.85 -6.90
N GLU A 110 -1.90 11.02 -6.13
CA GLU A 110 -0.96 10.02 -6.62
C GLU A 110 -1.67 9.07 -7.58
N LYS A 111 -0.94 8.54 -8.56
CA LYS A 111 -1.46 7.51 -9.46
C LYS A 111 -1.77 6.24 -8.64
N CYS A 112 -2.66 5.41 -9.15
CA CYS A 112 -2.82 4.05 -8.63
C CYS A 112 -1.90 3.12 -9.44
N SER A 113 -0.93 2.50 -8.79
CA SER A 113 -0.05 1.48 -9.39
C SER A 113 -0.33 0.10 -8.80
N ASN A 114 0.11 -0.95 -9.50
CA ASN A 114 0.10 -2.33 -9.01
C ASN A 114 -1.28 -2.86 -8.55
N PHE A 115 -2.37 -2.33 -9.13
CA PHE A 115 -3.72 -2.84 -8.94
C PHE A 115 -4.00 -4.04 -9.88
N ASP A 116 -4.94 -4.91 -9.51
CA ASP A 116 -5.36 -6.00 -10.40
C ASP A 116 -6.20 -5.43 -11.55
N PRO A 117 -5.74 -5.50 -12.82
CA PRO A 117 -6.45 -4.90 -13.95
C PRO A 117 -7.80 -5.57 -14.24
N ARG A 118 -8.01 -6.82 -13.80
CA ARG A 118 -9.29 -7.53 -14.00
C ARG A 118 -10.36 -7.04 -13.06
N THR A 119 -10.01 -6.89 -11.77
CA THR A 119 -10.95 -6.45 -10.73
C THR A 119 -10.96 -4.93 -10.55
N LYS A 120 -9.91 -4.24 -10.99
CA LYS A 120 -9.60 -2.82 -10.74
C LYS A 120 -9.43 -2.48 -9.26
N CYS A 121 -8.96 -3.45 -8.48
CA CYS A 121 -8.84 -3.34 -7.03
C CYS A 121 -7.39 -3.53 -6.59
N GLY A 122 -7.05 -3.03 -5.40
CA GLY A 122 -5.70 -3.14 -4.83
C GLY A 122 -4.73 -2.11 -5.39
N GLY A 123 -3.45 -2.32 -5.15
CA GLY A 123 -2.40 -1.38 -5.53
C GLY A 123 -2.10 -0.35 -4.46
N THR A 124 -1.25 0.63 -4.79
CA THR A 124 -0.79 1.70 -3.90
C THR A 124 -1.00 3.07 -4.55
N GLY A 125 -1.05 4.13 -3.72
CA GLY A 125 -1.38 5.50 -4.17
C GLY A 125 -2.87 5.82 -4.03
N SER A 126 -3.54 6.25 -5.10
CA SER A 126 -4.98 6.56 -5.08
C SER A 126 -5.86 5.45 -5.66
N CYS A 127 -6.07 4.37 -4.90
CA CYS A 127 -6.66 3.13 -5.39
C CYS A 127 -8.02 2.76 -4.77
N ILE A 128 -8.72 1.82 -5.41
CA ILE A 128 -9.93 1.18 -4.91
C ILE A 128 -9.53 -0.15 -4.25
N TYR A 129 -10.04 -0.43 -3.06
CA TYR A 129 -9.88 -1.70 -2.35
C TYR A 129 -11.25 -2.37 -2.22
N CYS A 130 -11.30 -3.60 -2.71
CA CYS A 130 -12.51 -4.43 -2.80
C CYS A 130 -12.34 -5.68 -1.94
N GLY A 131 -13.41 -6.48 -1.79
CA GLY A 131 -13.32 -7.74 -1.07
C GLY A 131 -13.04 -7.51 0.42
N LEU A 132 -13.66 -6.48 1.00
CA LEU A 132 -13.48 -6.20 2.42
C LEU A 132 -14.13 -7.26 3.31
N CYS A 133 -15.00 -8.10 2.74
CA CYS A 133 -15.61 -9.25 3.42
C CYS A 133 -15.05 -10.60 2.99
N ASN A 134 -14.63 -10.74 1.73
CA ASN A 134 -14.18 -12.02 1.20
C ASN A 134 -12.66 -12.18 1.30
N LYS A 135 -12.21 -13.36 1.77
CA LYS A 135 -10.82 -13.81 1.65
C LYS A 135 -10.51 -14.12 0.19
N SER A 136 -10.23 -13.11 -0.64
CA SER A 136 -9.64 -13.38 -1.94
C SER A 136 -8.14 -13.58 -1.76
N PRO A 137 -7.60 -14.81 -1.92
CA PRO A 137 -6.17 -15.04 -1.84
C PRO A 137 -5.45 -14.25 -2.95
N GLY A 138 -4.39 -13.53 -2.60
CA GLY A 138 -3.53 -12.81 -3.55
C GLY A 138 -3.75 -11.30 -3.64
N MET A 139 -4.72 -10.74 -2.92
CA MET A 139 -4.78 -9.29 -2.72
C MET A 139 -3.88 -8.93 -1.54
N ASN A 140 -2.77 -8.22 -1.78
CA ASN A 140 -2.01 -7.59 -0.71
C ASN A 140 -2.97 -6.68 0.06
N GLU A 141 -3.42 -7.14 1.22
CA GLU A 141 -4.49 -6.50 1.98
C GLU A 141 -3.94 -5.28 2.70
N LEU A 142 -3.78 -4.20 1.94
CA LEU A 142 -3.32 -2.93 2.48
C LEU A 142 -4.36 -2.23 3.34
N PHE A 143 -5.63 -2.65 3.29
CA PHE A 143 -6.70 -2.06 4.07
C PHE A 143 -7.70 -3.15 4.49
N SER A 144 -8.08 -3.15 5.76
CA SER A 144 -9.22 -3.95 6.22
C SER A 144 -9.90 -3.40 7.46
N LEU A 145 -11.18 -3.76 7.56
CA LEU A 145 -12.02 -3.49 8.71
C LEU A 145 -12.13 -4.78 9.53
N GLN A 146 -11.86 -4.70 10.83
CA GLN A 146 -12.07 -5.80 11.75
C GLN A 146 -13.14 -5.44 12.77
N VAL A 147 -13.94 -6.43 13.16
CA VAL A 147 -14.98 -6.36 14.18
C VAL A 147 -14.76 -7.54 15.11
N ASP A 148 -14.58 -7.27 16.41
CA ASP A 148 -14.29 -8.29 17.42
C ASP A 148 -13.04 -9.14 17.11
N GLY A 149 -12.04 -8.53 16.44
CA GLY A 149 -10.78 -9.17 16.07
C GLY A 149 -10.84 -10.08 14.83
N GLU A 150 -11.99 -10.18 14.19
CA GLU A 150 -12.20 -10.87 12.93
C GLU A 150 -12.44 -9.88 11.79
N ARG A 151 -12.21 -10.29 10.54
CA ARG A 151 -12.54 -9.45 9.37
C ARG A 151 -14.03 -9.12 9.37
N PHE A 152 -14.38 -7.91 8.92
CA PHE A 152 -15.75 -7.51 8.68
C PHE A 152 -16.50 -8.55 7.86
N ASP A 153 -17.63 -9.00 8.39
CA ASP A 153 -18.51 -9.99 7.77
C ASP A 153 -19.69 -9.27 7.12
N CYS A 154 -19.79 -9.37 5.80
CA CYS A 154 -20.83 -8.70 5.01
C CYS A 154 -22.24 -9.24 5.28
N ASP A 155 -22.37 -10.52 5.63
CA ASP A 155 -23.65 -11.17 5.85
C ASP A 155 -24.16 -10.86 7.25
N LYS A 156 -23.26 -10.84 8.24
CA LYS A 156 -23.58 -10.43 9.61
C LYS A 156 -23.79 -8.92 9.73
N GLY A 157 -22.97 -8.13 9.05
CA GLY A 157 -22.98 -6.68 9.13
C GLY A 157 -22.54 -6.12 10.50
N ILE A 158 -22.80 -4.82 10.70
CA ILE A 158 -22.61 -4.10 11.96
C ILE A 158 -23.89 -3.31 12.26
N ASP A 159 -24.48 -3.58 13.41
CA ASP A 159 -25.66 -2.88 13.91
C ASP A 159 -25.35 -1.44 14.32
N LYS A 160 -26.41 -0.65 14.48
CA LYS A 160 -26.30 0.69 15.08
C LYS A 160 -25.82 0.59 16.53
N GLY A 161 -24.79 1.35 16.88
CA GLY A 161 -24.28 1.39 18.24
C GLY A 161 -22.89 2.02 18.34
N THR A 162 -22.30 1.89 19.52
CA THR A 162 -20.97 2.41 19.84
C THR A 162 -20.06 1.23 20.19
N TYR A 163 -18.91 1.12 19.53
CA TYR A 163 -18.07 -0.07 19.55
C TYR A 163 -16.62 0.25 19.88
N ASN A 164 -16.02 -0.51 20.79
CA ASN A 164 -14.57 -0.47 21.07
C ASN A 164 -13.81 -1.61 20.38
N SER A 165 -14.52 -2.50 19.70
CA SER A 165 -14.00 -3.70 19.05
C SER A 165 -13.87 -3.57 17.53
N ILE A 166 -14.25 -2.42 16.97
CA ILE A 166 -14.05 -2.12 15.55
C ILE A 166 -12.67 -1.50 15.38
N GLU A 167 -11.82 -2.15 14.60
CA GLU A 167 -10.46 -1.72 14.30
C GLU A 167 -10.32 -1.52 12.78
N TRP A 168 -9.68 -0.43 12.39
CA TRP A 168 -9.31 -0.22 10.99
C TRP A 168 -7.81 -0.41 10.82
N HIS A 169 -7.45 -1.38 9.98
CA HIS A 169 -6.08 -1.77 9.69
C HIS A 169 -5.67 -1.26 8.31
N PHE A 170 -4.41 -0.85 8.19
CA PHE A 170 -3.81 -0.57 6.89
C PHE A 170 -2.29 -0.78 6.88
N CYS A 171 -1.71 -0.90 5.69
CA CYS A 171 -0.27 -1.00 5.48
C CYS A 171 0.21 0.10 4.52
N THR A 172 1.40 0.63 4.79
CA THR A 172 2.07 1.65 3.97
C THR A 172 2.67 1.01 2.71
N PRO A 173 2.92 1.78 1.63
CA PRO A 173 3.63 1.25 0.48
C PRO A 173 5.08 0.87 0.83
N THR A 174 5.69 0.01 0.02
CA THR A 174 7.15 -0.10 -0.04
C THR A 174 7.74 1.19 -0.59
N LEU A 175 9.06 1.35 -0.45
CA LEU A 175 9.72 2.52 -1.02
C LEU A 175 9.57 2.56 -2.54
N ASP A 176 9.76 1.45 -3.24
CA ASP A 176 9.61 1.39 -4.70
C ASP A 176 8.19 1.75 -5.13
N GLU A 177 7.18 1.21 -4.46
CA GLU A 177 5.77 1.55 -4.69
C GLU A 177 5.51 3.05 -4.44
N PHE A 178 6.09 3.61 -3.39
CA PHE A 178 5.93 5.04 -3.09
C PHE A 178 6.56 5.93 -4.16
N LEU A 179 7.80 5.64 -4.57
CA LEU A 179 8.52 6.40 -5.60
C LEU A 179 7.80 6.34 -6.95
N GLU A 180 7.30 5.17 -7.33
CA GLU A 180 6.50 4.99 -8.55
C GLU A 180 5.21 5.84 -8.52
N ASN A 181 4.46 5.81 -7.42
CA ASN A 181 3.19 6.51 -7.29
C ASN A 181 3.33 8.02 -7.23
N ALA A 182 4.37 8.50 -6.55
CA ALA A 182 4.66 9.90 -6.36
C ALA A 182 5.45 10.51 -7.53
N ASP A 183 5.88 9.69 -8.51
CA ASP A 183 6.72 10.11 -9.64
C ASP A 183 8.04 10.75 -9.16
N ILE A 184 8.65 10.15 -8.12
CA ILE A 184 9.87 10.64 -7.48
C ILE A 184 11.05 9.80 -7.96
N ASP A 185 12.07 10.48 -8.47
CA ASP A 185 13.33 9.85 -8.86
C ASP A 185 14.07 9.24 -7.63
N PRO A 186 14.51 7.97 -7.70
CA PRO A 186 15.21 7.32 -6.58
C PRO A 186 16.50 8.03 -6.14
N ASP A 187 17.26 8.62 -7.07
CA ASP A 187 18.48 9.36 -6.72
C ASP A 187 18.14 10.65 -5.98
N PHE A 188 17.06 11.33 -6.38
CA PHE A 188 16.52 12.46 -5.63
C PHE A 188 16.10 12.03 -4.22
N TRP A 189 15.35 10.92 -4.09
CA TRP A 189 14.92 10.41 -2.79
C TRP A 189 16.11 10.07 -1.89
N SER A 190 17.13 9.37 -2.39
CA SER A 190 18.29 9.01 -1.57
C SER A 190 19.02 10.22 -0.97
N LYS A 191 18.99 11.38 -1.66
CA LYS A 191 19.65 12.62 -1.24
C LYS A 191 18.79 13.49 -0.33
N HIS A 192 17.46 13.35 -0.38
CA HIS A 192 16.52 14.29 0.24
C HIS A 192 15.42 13.65 1.08
N GLY A 193 15.22 12.34 0.98
CA GLY A 193 14.16 11.53 1.60
C GLY A 193 14.27 11.43 3.12
N ASN A 194 15.46 11.61 3.68
CA ASN A 194 15.70 11.60 5.14
C ASN A 194 14.92 12.68 5.92
N LYS A 195 14.37 13.69 5.24
CA LYS A 195 13.50 14.70 5.86
C LYS A 195 12.05 14.23 5.99
N GLY A 196 11.74 13.05 5.47
CA GLY A 196 10.40 12.52 5.30
C GLY A 196 9.58 13.30 4.27
N GLN A 197 8.46 12.72 3.86
CA GLN A 197 7.47 13.40 3.02
C GLN A 197 6.10 13.36 3.67
N ILE A 198 5.45 14.53 3.75
CA ILE A 198 4.09 14.64 4.29
C ILE A 198 3.10 14.15 3.24
N ILE A 199 2.42 13.05 3.56
CA ILE A 199 1.35 12.47 2.77
C ILE A 199 0.02 12.77 3.42
N PHE A 200 -0.92 13.24 2.60
CA PHE A 200 -2.31 13.39 2.98
C PHE A 200 -3.09 12.23 2.36
N GLN A 201 -3.66 11.37 3.20
CA GLN A 201 -4.52 10.29 2.75
C GLN A 201 -5.96 10.57 3.16
N THR A 202 -6.87 10.55 2.20
CA THR A 202 -8.31 10.56 2.47
C THR A 202 -8.85 9.17 2.16
N ILE A 203 -9.36 8.51 3.18
CA ILE A 203 -9.99 7.20 3.06
C ILE A 203 -11.49 7.37 3.10
N GLN A 204 -12.16 6.83 2.08
CA GLN A 204 -13.59 6.90 1.89
C GLN A 204 -14.13 5.48 1.80
N ILE A 205 -15.13 5.15 2.63
CA ILE A 205 -15.81 3.85 2.59
C ILE A 205 -17.13 4.06 1.85
N TYR A 206 -17.40 3.19 0.87
CA TYR A 206 -18.59 3.23 0.04
C TYR A 206 -19.39 1.93 0.18
N ASN A 207 -20.72 2.04 0.13
CA ASN A 207 -21.64 0.91 0.01
C ASN A 207 -22.11 0.67 -1.43
N VAL A 208 -21.30 1.11 -2.40
CA VAL A 208 -21.50 0.92 -3.84
C VAL A 208 -20.23 0.34 -4.45
N SER A 209 -20.38 -0.49 -5.48
CA SER A 209 -19.23 -1.06 -6.19
C SER A 209 -18.57 -0.01 -7.09
N LEU A 210 -17.49 0.61 -6.61
CA LEU A 210 -16.71 1.61 -7.33
C LEU A 210 -15.99 1.01 -8.53
N ASN A 211 -15.43 -0.19 -8.36
CA ASN A 211 -14.58 -0.86 -9.35
C ASN A 211 -15.33 -1.25 -10.64
N THR A 212 -16.66 -1.34 -10.58
CA THR A 212 -17.51 -1.63 -11.75
C THR A 212 -17.93 -0.38 -12.52
N LEU A 213 -17.67 0.82 -11.98
CA LEU A 213 -18.06 2.08 -12.60
C LEU A 213 -17.15 2.43 -13.79
N PRO A 214 -17.71 3.01 -14.87
CA PRO A 214 -16.91 3.67 -15.90
C PRO A 214 -16.15 4.88 -15.31
N PRO A 215 -14.97 5.25 -15.85
CA PRO A 215 -14.11 6.29 -15.28
C PRO A 215 -14.82 7.65 -15.00
N ALA A 216 -15.63 8.13 -15.95
CA ALA A 216 -16.37 9.38 -15.76
C ALA A 216 -17.39 9.32 -14.62
N LYS A 217 -18.06 8.16 -14.46
CA LYS A 217 -19.03 7.93 -13.38
C LYS A 217 -18.33 7.75 -12.04
N LEU A 218 -17.21 7.04 -12.01
CA LEU A 218 -16.36 6.92 -10.83
C LEU A 218 -15.94 8.30 -10.33
N GLN A 219 -15.36 9.14 -11.20
CA GLN A 219 -14.93 10.49 -10.80
C GLN A 219 -16.08 11.34 -10.24
N LYS A 220 -17.28 11.23 -10.84
CA LYS A 220 -18.47 11.92 -10.33
C LYS A 220 -18.83 11.44 -8.92
N VAL A 221 -18.86 10.13 -8.68
CA VAL A 221 -19.15 9.52 -7.37
C VAL A 221 -18.12 9.96 -6.33
N LEU A 222 -16.83 9.91 -6.65
CA LEU A 222 -15.75 10.33 -5.75
C LEU A 222 -15.84 11.82 -5.37
N ASN A 223 -16.32 12.65 -6.29
CA ASN A 223 -16.49 14.10 -6.06
C ASN A 223 -17.75 14.44 -5.27
N SER A 224 -18.86 13.73 -5.49
CA SER A 224 -20.13 14.02 -4.83
C SER A 224 -20.27 13.31 -3.47
N GLY A 225 -19.57 12.19 -3.27
CA GLY A 225 -19.74 11.30 -2.12
C GLY A 225 -20.98 10.41 -2.22
N ASP A 226 -21.53 10.20 -3.42
CA ASP A 226 -22.71 9.33 -3.62
C ASP A 226 -22.37 7.89 -3.20
N GLY A 227 -23.16 7.31 -2.29
CA GLY A 227 -22.89 5.98 -1.73
C GLY A 227 -21.73 5.93 -0.74
N MET A 228 -21.12 7.07 -0.36
CA MET A 228 -20.11 7.12 0.69
C MET A 228 -20.79 7.00 2.05
N ILE A 229 -20.29 6.10 2.89
CA ILE A 229 -20.81 5.83 4.23
C ILE A 229 -19.85 6.23 5.36
N ALA A 230 -18.58 6.46 5.03
CA ALA A 230 -17.58 6.96 5.97
C ALA A 230 -16.48 7.73 5.23
N CYS A 231 -15.84 8.66 5.93
CA CYS A 231 -14.67 9.37 5.41
C CYS A 231 -13.73 9.73 6.56
N HIS A 232 -12.44 9.44 6.38
CA HIS A 232 -11.38 9.73 7.34
C HIS A 232 -10.17 10.33 6.63
N LYS A 233 -9.42 11.17 7.35
CA LYS A 233 -8.18 11.77 6.85
C LYS A 233 -7.03 11.39 7.75
N LEU A 234 -5.91 11.02 7.13
CA LEU A 234 -4.62 10.85 7.77
C LEU A 234 -3.66 11.88 7.18
N VAL A 235 -2.85 12.44 8.07
CA VAL A 235 -1.68 13.26 7.72
C VAL A 235 -0.50 12.58 8.39
N VAL A 236 0.40 12.06 7.57
CA VAL A 236 1.51 11.23 8.00
C VAL A 236 2.78 11.71 7.32
N ASN A 237 3.91 11.54 8.00
CA ASN A 237 5.22 11.71 7.41
C ASN A 237 5.77 10.31 7.08
N TYR A 238 6.06 10.04 5.81
CA TYR A 238 6.71 8.79 5.40
C TYR A 238 8.20 8.89 5.66
N LEU A 239 8.73 7.93 6.41
CA LEU A 239 10.13 7.89 6.81
C LEU A 239 10.85 6.76 6.06
N GLN A 240 12.06 7.08 5.58
CA GLN A 240 12.92 6.15 4.87
C GLN A 240 13.40 5.02 5.80
N ASP A 241 13.70 5.35 7.05
CA ASP A 241 14.08 4.41 8.10
C ASP A 241 13.18 4.64 9.33
N GLY A 242 12.79 3.56 10.00
CA GLY A 242 11.99 3.57 11.24
C GLY A 242 12.81 3.24 12.46
#